data_AF-A0A382FLK0-F1
#
_entry.id   AF-A0A382FLK0-F1
#
_cell.length_a   1.000
_cell.length_b   1.000
_cell.length_c   1.000
_cell.angle_alpha   90.00
_cell.angle_beta   90.00
_cell.angle_gamma   90.00
#
_symmetry.space_group_name_H-M   'P 1'
#
loop_
_entity.id
_entity.type
_entity.pdbx_description
1 polymer ?
#
loop_
_entity_poly.entity_id
_entity_poly.type
_entity_poly.pdbx_seq_one_letter_code
_entity_poly.pdbx_strand_id
1 'polypeptide(L)'
;MKRTLFFVLLLIVIVVSATQFTLPSRQSTQQDFNDLNYAEFKSGVRRLRDGTVEVSSLVNMPEVTSNMFRWWFTDYLQTTEHYKMWHPEDHVWMDWEHKKSGEITGSHHLVHEYIGGELSKLRIQFAWPQEILGYDPSDENTVVLCARVGELDSSLNIAE
;
A
#
# COMPACT_ATOMS: atom_id res chain seq x y z
N MET A 1 -14.06 -5.41 -46.96
CA MET A 1 -13.85 -4.52 -45.80
C MET A 1 -14.43 -5.06 -44.49
N LYS A 2 -15.75 -5.31 -44.35
CA LYS A 2 -16.35 -5.74 -43.05
C LYS A 2 -15.84 -7.09 -42.51
N ARG A 3 -15.64 -8.11 -43.37
CA ARG A 3 -15.07 -9.42 -42.97
C ARG A 3 -13.63 -9.33 -42.49
N THR A 4 -12.77 -8.61 -43.22
CA THR A 4 -11.38 -8.38 -42.84
C THR A 4 -11.28 -7.62 -41.51
N LEU A 5 -12.11 -6.58 -41.35
CA LEU A 5 -12.19 -5.82 -40.10
C LEU A 5 -12.64 -6.70 -38.92
N PHE A 6 -13.60 -7.60 -39.13
CA PHE A 6 -14.05 -8.55 -38.11
C PHE A 6 -12.92 -9.50 -37.66
N PHE A 7 -12.16 -10.09 -38.59
CA PHE A 7 -11.04 -10.97 -38.23
C PHE A 7 -9.89 -10.21 -37.54
N VAL A 8 -9.63 -8.96 -37.95
CA VAL A 8 -8.64 -8.10 -37.27
C VAL A 8 -9.08 -7.80 -35.84
N LEU A 9 -10.35 -7.41 -35.63
CA LEU A 9 -10.89 -7.16 -34.29
C LEU A 9 -10.87 -8.44 -33.42
N LEU A 10 -11.23 -9.59 -33.99
CA LEU A 10 -11.17 -10.87 -33.30
C LEU A 10 -9.74 -11.23 -32.88
N LEU A 11 -8.76 -11.02 -33.77
CA LEU A 11 -7.34 -11.23 -33.47
C LEU A 11 -6.87 -10.31 -32.34
N ILE A 12 -7.26 -9.03 -32.37
CA ILE A 12 -6.95 -8.07 -31.29
C ILE A 12 -7.52 -8.56 -29.96
N VAL A 13 -8.79 -8.98 -29.94
CA VAL A 13 -9.43 -9.49 -28.70
C VAL A 13 -8.71 -10.74 -28.19
N ILE A 14 -8.33 -11.67 -29.08
CA ILE A 14 -7.60 -12.88 -28.71
C ILE A 14 -6.23 -12.52 -28.12
N VAL A 15 -5.49 -11.62 -28.76
CA VAL A 15 -4.16 -11.18 -28.29
C VAL A 15 -4.29 -10.49 -26.93
N VAL A 16 -5.24 -9.55 -26.77
CA VAL A 16 -5.48 -8.85 -25.50
C VAL A 16 -5.91 -9.80 -24.39
N SER A 17 -6.75 -10.79 -24.72
CA SER A 17 -7.16 -11.80 -23.74
C SER A 17 -5.97 -12.66 -23.33
N ALA A 18 -5.18 -13.14 -24.31
CA ALA A 18 -3.99 -13.94 -24.05
C ALA A 18 -2.98 -13.20 -23.18
N THR A 19 -2.74 -11.90 -23.42
CA THR A 19 -1.84 -11.09 -22.57
C THR A 19 -2.39 -10.93 -21.16
N GLN A 20 -3.70 -10.70 -20.99
CA GLN A 20 -4.33 -10.62 -19.66
C GLN A 20 -4.16 -11.93 -18.87
N PHE A 21 -4.28 -13.08 -19.52
CA PHE A 21 -4.09 -14.39 -18.87
C PHE A 21 -2.65 -14.66 -18.45
N THR A 22 -1.66 -14.02 -19.09
CA THR A 22 -0.25 -14.14 -18.67
C THR A 22 0.09 -13.27 -17.46
N LEU A 23 -0.75 -12.30 -17.08
CA LEU A 23 -0.52 -11.48 -15.90
C LEU A 23 -0.64 -12.30 -14.61
N PRO A 24 0.16 -11.96 -13.58
CA PRO A 24 0.06 -12.59 -12.28
C PRO A 24 -1.30 -12.28 -11.64
N SER A 25 -1.82 -13.24 -10.88
CA SER A 25 -2.92 -12.99 -9.95
C SER A 25 -2.39 -12.39 -8.66
N ARG A 26 -3.26 -11.70 -7.91
CA ARG A 26 -2.98 -11.32 -6.52
C ARG A 26 -2.62 -12.59 -5.74
N GLN A 27 -1.37 -12.68 -5.28
CA GLN A 27 -0.96 -13.75 -4.39
C GLN A 27 -1.39 -13.37 -2.97
N SER A 28 -1.74 -14.38 -2.16
CA SER A 28 -1.89 -14.15 -0.73
C SER A 28 -0.51 -13.81 -0.19
N THR A 29 -0.39 -12.68 0.50
CA THR A 29 0.83 -12.14 1.11
C THR A 29 1.45 -13.04 2.18
N GLN A 30 0.85 -14.22 2.43
CA GLN A 30 1.29 -15.22 3.39
C GLN A 30 2.68 -15.81 3.10
N GLN A 31 3.18 -15.73 1.85
CA GLN A 31 4.41 -16.42 1.45
C GLN A 31 5.69 -15.56 1.44
N ASP A 32 5.61 -14.22 1.43
CA ASP A 32 6.77 -13.39 1.06
C ASP A 32 7.66 -12.94 2.23
N PHE A 33 7.17 -12.91 3.49
CA PHE A 33 7.99 -12.42 4.61
C PHE A 33 8.68 -13.52 5.43
N ASN A 34 8.69 -14.77 4.96
CA ASN A 34 9.36 -15.90 5.64
C ASN A 34 10.81 -16.11 5.20
N ASP A 35 11.34 -15.34 4.25
CA ASP A 35 12.72 -15.46 3.83
C ASP A 35 13.66 -14.66 4.74
N LEU A 36 14.43 -15.38 5.56
CA LEU A 36 15.48 -14.84 6.43
C LEU A 36 16.56 -14.08 5.65
N ASN A 37 16.65 -14.31 4.34
CA ASN A 37 17.41 -13.47 3.43
C ASN A 37 16.46 -12.55 2.68
N TYR A 38 16.48 -11.28 3.10
CA TYR A 38 15.96 -10.06 2.49
C TYR A 38 16.17 -9.88 0.96
N ALA A 39 16.72 -10.87 0.25
CA ALA A 39 17.35 -10.77 -1.06
C ALA A 39 16.38 -10.79 -2.26
N GLU A 40 15.11 -11.12 -2.07
CA GLU A 40 14.13 -11.17 -3.19
C GLU A 40 13.11 -10.03 -3.22
N PHE A 41 12.99 -9.22 -2.15
CA PHE A 41 12.05 -8.08 -2.13
C PHE A 41 12.63 -6.89 -2.91
N LYS A 42 12.29 -6.79 -4.20
CA LYS A 42 12.72 -5.70 -5.07
C LYS A 42 11.63 -4.65 -5.16
N SER A 43 12.01 -3.37 -5.08
CA SER A 43 11.12 -2.26 -5.42
C SER A 43 10.62 -2.40 -6.85
N GLY A 44 9.34 -2.17 -7.08
CA GLY A 44 8.74 -2.36 -8.38
C GLY A 44 7.25 -2.05 -8.42
N VAL A 45 6.73 -2.00 -9.63
CA VAL A 45 5.30 -1.82 -9.91
C VAL A 45 4.89 -2.85 -10.94
N ARG A 46 3.83 -3.61 -10.66
CA ARG A 46 3.25 -4.54 -11.63
C ARG A 46 1.73 -4.48 -11.65
N ARG A 47 1.16 -4.62 -12.84
CA ARG A 47 -0.30 -4.76 -13.02
C ARG A 47 -0.70 -6.22 -12.85
N LEU A 48 -1.77 -6.44 -12.10
CA LEU A 48 -2.33 -7.76 -11.84
C LEU A 48 -3.47 -8.07 -12.81
N ARG A 49 -3.81 -9.36 -12.92
CA ARG A 49 -4.84 -9.87 -13.83
C ARG A 49 -6.23 -9.29 -13.58
N ASP A 50 -6.55 -8.98 -12.33
CA ASP A 50 -7.81 -8.35 -11.92
C ASP A 50 -7.87 -6.84 -12.20
N GLY A 51 -6.79 -6.27 -12.76
CA GLY A 51 -6.69 -4.85 -13.09
C GLY A 51 -6.14 -3.98 -11.97
N THR A 52 -5.90 -4.54 -10.78
CA THR A 52 -5.22 -3.84 -9.69
C THR A 52 -3.72 -3.68 -9.98
N VAL A 53 -3.05 -2.85 -9.18
CA VAL A 53 -1.61 -2.60 -9.28
C VAL A 53 -0.99 -2.97 -7.94
N GLU A 54 0.08 -3.75 -8.00
CA GLU A 54 0.93 -4.02 -6.86
C GLU A 54 2.14 -3.09 -6.92
N VAL A 55 2.45 -2.47 -5.77
CA VAL A 55 3.62 -1.61 -5.58
C VAL A 55 4.43 -2.18 -4.43
N SER A 56 5.72 -2.43 -4.67
CA SER A 56 6.68 -2.82 -3.65
C SER A 56 7.75 -1.74 -3.54
N SER A 57 8.19 -1.47 -2.32
CA SER A 57 9.29 -0.54 -2.05
C SER A 57 10.17 -1.07 -0.94
N LEU A 58 11.48 -1.03 -1.17
CA LEU A 58 12.49 -1.31 -0.17
C LEU A 58 13.26 -0.02 0.15
N VAL A 59 13.21 0.39 1.40
CA VAL A 59 13.92 1.57 1.91
C VAL A 59 14.84 1.16 3.05
N ASN A 60 16.15 1.33 2.86
CA ASN A 60 17.13 1.09 3.91
C ASN A 60 17.12 2.26 4.90
N MET A 61 16.89 1.95 6.18
CA MET A 61 16.94 2.91 7.28
C MET A 61 18.08 2.54 8.23
N PRO A 62 19.35 2.84 7.88
CA PRO A 62 20.49 2.48 8.72
C PRO A 62 20.34 3.14 10.10
N GLU A 63 20.73 2.40 11.15
CA GLU A 63 20.70 2.84 12.55
C GLU A 63 19.28 3.08 13.13
N VAL A 64 18.22 2.86 12.34
CA VAL A 64 16.84 2.91 12.82
C VAL A 64 16.44 1.53 13.34
N THR A 65 15.98 1.49 14.59
CA THR A 65 15.46 0.25 15.20
C THR A 65 13.96 0.10 14.95
N SER A 66 13.45 -1.13 15.07
CA SER A 66 12.00 -1.43 15.03
C SER A 66 11.19 -0.57 16.00
N ASN A 67 11.72 -0.34 17.21
CA ASN A 67 11.09 0.52 18.22
C ASN A 67 11.01 1.99 17.82
N MET A 68 12.04 2.53 17.14
CA MET A 68 12.00 3.90 16.63
C MET A 68 10.93 4.05 15.55
N PHE A 69 10.83 3.06 14.64
CA PHE A 69 9.80 3.04 13.62
C PHE A 69 8.39 2.92 14.23
N ARG A 70 8.20 2.03 15.21
CA ARG A 70 6.92 1.92 15.94
C ARG A 70 6.54 3.25 16.60
N TRP A 71 7.47 3.84 17.36
CA TRP A 71 7.27 5.10 18.06
C TRP A 71 6.86 6.25 17.14
N TRP A 72 7.41 6.28 15.91
CA TRP A 72 7.04 7.27 14.91
C TRP A 72 5.53 7.30 14.67
N PHE A 73 4.92 6.13 14.44
CA PHE A 73 3.48 6.03 14.16
C PHE A 73 2.61 6.04 15.42
N THR A 74 3.06 5.46 16.53
CA THR A 74 2.23 5.35 17.74
C THR A 74 2.18 6.64 18.56
N ASP A 75 3.28 7.39 18.64
CA ASP A 75 3.41 8.49 19.60
C ASP A 75 3.89 9.81 19.00
N TYR A 76 4.82 9.78 18.05
CA TYR A 76 5.40 11.01 17.49
C TYR A 76 4.50 11.72 16.49
N LEU A 77 3.99 11.00 15.49
CA LEU A 77 3.21 11.57 14.39
C LEU A 77 1.82 12.00 14.87
N GLN A 78 1.67 13.28 15.24
CA GLN A 78 0.46 13.83 15.88
C GLN A 78 -0.06 15.10 15.21
N THR A 79 0.77 15.83 14.48
CA THR A 79 0.40 17.12 13.89
C THR A 79 0.72 17.17 12.41
N THR A 80 0.08 18.11 11.72
CA THR A 80 0.35 18.41 10.31
C THR A 80 1.82 18.80 10.10
N GLU A 81 2.46 19.49 11.05
CA GLU A 81 3.89 19.81 10.99
C GLU A 81 4.75 18.55 11.04
N HIS A 82 4.41 17.57 11.89
CA HIS A 82 5.09 16.29 11.96
C HIS A 82 4.96 15.50 10.65
N TYR A 83 3.76 15.50 10.07
CA TYR A 83 3.52 14.82 8.80
C TYR A 83 4.26 15.50 7.64
N LYS A 84 4.30 16.84 7.61
CA LYS A 84 5.11 17.61 6.66
C LYS A 84 6.61 17.33 6.79
N MET A 85 7.12 17.10 8.00
CA MET A 85 8.54 16.73 8.16
C MET A 85 8.88 15.40 7.48
N TRP A 86 7.91 14.49 7.32
CA TRP A 86 8.12 13.23 6.61
C TRP A 86 8.30 13.45 5.10
N HIS A 87 7.41 14.23 4.48
CA HIS A 87 7.51 14.57 3.06
C HIS A 87 7.05 16.01 2.80
N PRO A 88 7.96 17.00 2.85
CA PRO A 88 7.59 18.43 2.87
C PRO A 88 6.85 18.93 1.64
N GLU A 89 7.05 18.29 0.49
CA GLU A 89 6.46 18.70 -0.79
C GLU A 89 5.05 18.13 -1.00
N ASP A 90 4.79 16.92 -0.49
CA ASP A 90 3.55 16.19 -0.82
C ASP A 90 2.56 16.12 0.34
N HIS A 91 3.02 16.13 1.60
CA HIS A 91 2.14 16.03 2.76
C HIS A 91 1.55 17.40 3.11
N VAL A 92 0.23 17.57 2.97
CA VAL A 92 -0.43 18.88 3.12
C VAL A 92 -1.08 19.06 4.49
N TRP A 93 -1.80 18.04 4.94
CA TRP A 93 -2.58 18.07 6.17
C TRP A 93 -2.80 16.66 6.71
N MET A 94 -2.93 16.56 8.03
CA MET A 94 -3.34 15.33 8.69
C MET A 94 -4.19 15.59 9.94
N ASP A 95 -4.94 14.57 10.32
CA ASP A 95 -5.57 14.40 11.63
C ASP A 95 -5.73 12.91 11.94
N TRP A 96 -6.17 12.59 13.15
CA TRP A 96 -6.38 11.23 13.61
C TRP A 96 -7.79 11.01 14.14
N GLU A 97 -8.41 9.89 13.72
CA GLU A 97 -9.56 9.32 14.41
C GLU A 97 -9.10 8.12 15.26
N HIS A 98 -9.67 7.97 16.46
CA HIS A 98 -9.47 6.80 17.34
C HIS A 98 -8.03 6.51 17.79
N LYS A 99 -7.10 7.46 17.60
CA LYS A 99 -5.71 7.30 18.05
C LYS A 99 -5.60 7.28 19.57
N LYS A 100 -4.76 6.38 20.06
CA LYS A 100 -4.34 6.29 21.46
C LYS A 100 -2.83 6.22 21.52
N SER A 101 -2.22 6.77 22.58
CA SER A 101 -0.77 6.71 22.76
C SER A 101 -0.31 5.26 22.88
N GLY A 102 0.80 4.91 22.23
CA GLY A 102 1.36 3.56 22.18
C GLY A 102 0.62 2.57 21.27
N GLU A 103 -0.52 2.95 20.67
CA GLU A 103 -1.33 2.09 19.81
C GLU A 103 -1.43 2.68 18.38
N ILE A 104 -1.49 1.80 17.39
CA ILE A 104 -1.66 2.18 15.97
C ILE A 104 -2.82 1.41 15.34
N THR A 105 -2.96 0.13 15.61
CA THR A 105 -4.05 -0.69 15.09
C THR A 105 -5.41 -0.18 15.60
N GLY A 106 -6.38 -0.05 14.69
CA GLY A 106 -7.69 0.54 14.95
C GLY A 106 -7.75 2.07 14.91
N SER A 107 -6.61 2.75 14.77
CA SER A 107 -6.58 4.20 14.50
C SER A 107 -6.76 4.48 13.01
N HIS A 108 -7.30 5.66 12.68
CA HIS A 108 -7.41 6.13 11.31
C HIS A 108 -6.62 7.41 11.13
N HIS A 109 -5.68 7.41 10.19
CA HIS A 109 -4.94 8.60 9.79
C HIS A 109 -5.68 9.25 8.63
N LEU A 110 -6.23 10.44 8.88
CA LEU A 110 -6.87 11.26 7.86
C LEU A 110 -5.80 12.13 7.24
N VAL A 111 -5.64 12.10 5.92
CA VAL A 111 -4.56 12.83 5.24
C VAL A 111 -5.05 13.52 3.99
N HIS A 112 -4.46 14.69 3.73
CA HIS A 112 -4.43 15.29 2.40
C HIS A 112 -2.99 15.25 1.92
N GLU A 113 -2.74 14.53 0.83
CA GLU A 113 -1.40 14.35 0.28
C GLU A 113 -1.40 14.30 -1.24
N TYR A 114 -0.33 14.77 -1.86
CA TYR A 114 -0.11 14.63 -3.29
C TYR A 114 0.47 13.25 -3.60
N ILE A 115 -0.18 12.53 -4.51
CA ILE A 115 0.32 11.25 -5.02
C ILE A 115 0.35 11.33 -6.53
N GLY A 116 1.55 11.35 -7.11
CA GLY A 116 1.71 11.50 -8.55
C GLY A 116 1.24 12.87 -9.09
N GLY A 117 1.28 13.91 -8.24
CA GLY A 117 0.87 15.27 -8.60
C GLY A 117 -0.62 15.59 -8.38
N GLU A 118 -1.43 14.61 -7.99
CA GLU A 118 -2.86 14.79 -7.70
C GLU A 118 -3.11 14.80 -6.19
N LEU A 119 -3.88 15.78 -5.71
CA LEU A 119 -4.24 15.87 -4.30
C LEU A 119 -5.26 14.78 -3.96
N SER A 120 -4.84 13.84 -3.13
CA SER A 120 -5.67 12.77 -2.60
C SER A 120 -6.09 13.09 -1.18
N LYS A 121 -7.36 12.86 -0.86
CA LYS A 121 -7.90 12.97 0.50
C LYS A 121 -8.25 11.58 1.01
N LEU A 122 -7.45 11.05 1.94
CA LEU A 122 -7.46 9.64 2.27
C LEU A 122 -7.72 9.40 3.76
N ARG A 123 -8.38 8.28 4.05
CA ARG A 123 -8.49 7.67 5.37
C ARG A 123 -7.68 6.37 5.33
N ILE A 124 -6.57 6.34 6.07
CA ILE A 124 -5.71 5.16 6.23
C ILE A 124 -6.10 4.48 7.54
N GLN A 125 -6.75 3.31 7.46
CA GLN A 125 -7.29 2.59 8.61
C GLN A 125 -6.33 1.45 8.97
N PHE A 126 -5.58 1.61 10.07
CA PHE A 126 -4.60 0.61 10.50
C PHE A 126 -5.31 -0.65 11.02
N ALA A 127 -4.92 -1.80 10.48
CA ALA A 127 -5.54 -3.10 10.73
C ALA A 127 -4.53 -4.08 11.33
N TRP A 128 -5.04 -5.17 11.91
CA TRP A 128 -4.19 -6.26 12.39
C TRP A 128 -3.51 -6.98 11.22
N PRO A 129 -2.22 -7.35 11.32
CA PRO A 129 -1.54 -8.11 10.27
C PRO A 129 -2.29 -9.37 9.87
N GLN A 130 -2.92 -10.08 10.81
CA GLN A 130 -3.70 -11.29 10.54
C GLN A 130 -4.89 -11.05 9.59
N GLU A 131 -5.47 -9.84 9.58
CA GLU A 131 -6.59 -9.52 8.69
C GLU A 131 -6.17 -9.28 7.23
N ILE A 132 -4.90 -8.95 7.00
CA ILE A 132 -4.37 -8.53 5.70
C ILE A 132 -3.41 -9.59 5.15
N LEU A 133 -2.49 -10.05 6.00
CA LEU A 133 -1.46 -11.05 5.70
C LEU A 133 -1.90 -12.49 6.02
N GLY A 134 -2.94 -12.68 6.84
CA GLY A 134 -3.35 -14.00 7.33
C GLY A 134 -2.50 -14.53 8.49
N TYR A 135 -1.46 -13.81 8.92
CA TYR A 135 -0.63 -14.09 10.08
C TYR A 135 0.04 -12.80 10.59
N ASP A 136 0.74 -12.86 11.72
CA ASP A 136 1.52 -11.74 12.24
C ASP A 136 3.02 -12.07 12.22
N PRO A 137 3.80 -11.43 11.33
CA PRO A 137 5.25 -11.61 11.27
C PRO A 137 6.01 -10.84 12.35
N SER A 138 5.35 -10.07 13.21
CA SER A 138 6.03 -9.19 14.17
C SER A 138 6.82 -9.99 15.21
N ASP A 139 8.02 -9.49 15.55
CA ASP A 139 8.89 -10.02 16.61
C ASP A 139 9.63 -8.87 17.31
N GLU A 140 10.67 -9.16 18.09
CA GLU A 140 11.44 -8.13 18.80
C GLU A 140 12.14 -7.11 17.86
N ASN A 141 12.49 -7.53 16.64
CA ASN A 141 13.24 -6.74 15.67
C ASN A 141 12.41 -6.35 14.43
N THR A 142 11.16 -6.82 14.34
CA THR A 142 10.27 -6.65 13.20
C THR A 142 8.96 -6.02 13.64
N VAL A 143 8.61 -4.88 13.04
CA VAL A 143 7.32 -4.21 13.24
C VAL A 143 6.54 -4.22 11.93
N VAL A 144 5.29 -4.68 11.99
CA VAL A 144 4.40 -4.77 10.84
C VAL A 144 3.24 -3.80 11.03
N LEU A 145 3.07 -2.91 10.07
CA LEU A 145 1.92 -2.01 9.98
C LEU A 145 1.14 -2.36 8.72
N CYS A 146 -0.10 -2.77 8.88
CA CYS A 146 -1.02 -2.97 7.76
C CYS A 146 -2.15 -1.95 7.84
N ALA A 147 -2.68 -1.54 6.70
CA ALA A 147 -3.78 -0.60 6.66
C ALA A 147 -4.64 -0.79 5.42
N ARG A 148 -5.90 -0.35 5.50
CA ARG A 148 -6.77 -0.18 4.33
C ARG A 148 -6.93 1.30 4.06
N VAL A 149 -6.68 1.72 2.83
CA VAL A 149 -6.73 3.12 2.42
C VAL A 149 -7.98 3.34 1.57
N GLY A 150 -8.79 4.31 1.95
CA GLY A 150 -9.95 4.75 1.16
C GLY A 150 -10.03 6.27 1.05
N GLU A 151 -10.88 6.77 0.17
CA GLU A 151 -11.13 8.21 0.05
C GLU A 151 -11.89 8.75 1.27
N LEU A 152 -11.64 10.01 1.64
CA LEU A 152 -12.41 10.70 2.68
C LEU A 152 -13.80 11.09 2.20
N ASP A 153 -13.89 11.52 0.94
CA ASP A 153 -15.10 12.09 0.36
C ASP A 153 -16.00 11.02 -0.31
N SER A 154 -15.59 9.74 -0.31
CA SER A 154 -16.34 8.63 -0.89
C SER A 154 -16.14 7.33 -0.10
N SER A 155 -16.85 6.27 -0.48
CA SER A 155 -16.66 4.92 0.10
C SER A 155 -15.71 4.04 -0.72
N LEU A 156 -14.91 4.63 -1.60
CA LEU A 156 -13.99 3.89 -2.45
C LEU A 156 -12.70 3.53 -1.69
N ASN A 157 -12.37 2.24 -1.66
CA ASN A 157 -11.05 1.77 -1.23
C ASN A 157 -10.07 1.87 -2.39
N ILE A 158 -8.87 2.36 -2.11
CA ILE A 158 -7.82 2.62 -3.10
C ILE A 158 -6.65 1.64 -2.93
N ALA A 159 -6.30 1.29 -1.69
CA ALA A 159 -5.18 0.41 -1.40
C ALA A 159 -5.39 -0.44 -0.14
N GLU A 160 -4.61 -1.51 -0.06
CA GLU A 160 -4.51 -2.45 1.07
C GLU A 160 -3.08 -2.99 1.14
#